data_AF-A0A7H4M8G3-F1
#
_entry.id   AF-A0A7H4M8G3-F1
#
_cell.length_a   1.000
_cell.length_b   1.000
_cell.length_c   1.000
_cell.angle_alpha   90.00
_cell.angle_beta   90.00
_cell.angle_gamma   90.00
#
_symmetry.space_group_name_H-M   'P 1'
#
loop_
_entity.id
_entity.type
_entity.pdbx_description
1 polymer ?
#
loop_
_entity_poly.entity_id
_entity_poly.type
_entity_poly.pdbx_seq_one_letter_code
_entity_poly.pdbx_strand_id
1 'polypeptide(L)' 'MKVAVLGAAGGIGQALALLLKTQLPSGSELSLYDIAPVTPGVAVDLSHIPQM' A
#
# COMPACT_ATOMS: atom_id res chain seq x y z
N MET A 1 -5.08 13.18 -1.15
CA MET A 1 -5.43 12.51 -2.44
C MET A 1 -5.49 11.02 -2.22
N LYS A 2 -6.47 10.30 -2.78
CA LYS A 2 -6.60 8.84 -2.58
C LYS A 2 -6.04 8.08 -3.77
N VAL A 3 -5.18 7.10 -3.49
CA VAL A 3 -4.55 6.22 -4.48
C VAL A 3 -4.86 4.77 -4.10
N ALA A 4 -5.21 3.95 -5.08
CA ALA A 4 -5.49 2.52 -4.88
C ALA A 4 -4.57 1.66 -5.73
N VAL A 5 -4.03 0.58 -5.13
CA VAL A 5 -3.29 -0.46 -5.84
C VAL A 5 -4.18 -1.71 -5.91
N LEU A 6 -4.50 -2.14 -7.13
CA LEU A 6 -5.21 -3.39 -7.41
C LEU A 6 -4.18 -4.46 -7.79
N GLY A 7 -4.16 -5.59 -7.07
CA GLY A 7 -3.07 -6.57 -7.16
C GLY A 7 -1.99 -6.36 -6.11
N ALA A 8 -2.34 -5.81 -4.94
CA ALA A 8 -1.39 -5.39 -3.91
C ALA A 8 -0.65 -6.54 -3.20
N ALA A 9 -1.16 -7.77 -3.26
CA ALA A 9 -0.51 -8.93 -2.65
C ALA A 9 0.52 -9.59 -3.57
N GLY A 10 0.55 -9.26 -4.85
CA GLY A 10 1.57 -9.75 -5.79
C GLY A 10 2.96 -9.14 -5.53
N GLY A 11 4.01 -9.81 -6.03
CA GLY A 11 5.40 -9.34 -5.80
C GLY A 11 5.67 -7.91 -6.28
N ILE A 12 5.07 -7.51 -7.41
CA ILE A 12 5.14 -6.12 -7.91
C ILE A 12 4.26 -5.19 -7.07
N GLY A 13 3.04 -5.62 -6.72
CA GLY A 13 2.08 -4.83 -5.97
C GLY A 13 2.60 -4.43 -4.58
N GLN A 14 3.26 -5.36 -3.88
CA GLN A 14 3.89 -5.10 -2.59
C GLN A 14 4.99 -4.04 -2.69
N ALA A 15 5.91 -4.19 -3.66
CA ALA A 15 7.01 -3.25 -3.87
C ALA A 15 6.49 -1.86 -4.28
N LEU A 16 5.49 -1.80 -5.16
CA LEU A 16 4.85 -0.55 -5.57
C LEU A 16 4.15 0.12 -4.39
N ALA A 17 3.43 -0.64 -3.56
CA ALA A 17 2.72 -0.11 -2.40
C ALA A 17 3.69 0.48 -1.36
N LEU A 18 4.85 -0.15 -1.15
CA LEU A 18 5.93 0.38 -0.32
C LEU A 18 6.49 1.70 -0.86
N LEU A 19 6.79 1.76 -2.16
CA LEU A 19 7.26 3.00 -2.80
C LEU A 19 6.20 4.11 -2.67
N LEU A 20 4.93 3.82 -2.95
CA LEU A 20 3.85 4.80 -2.82
C LEU A 20 3.68 5.29 -1.38
N LYS A 21 3.75 4.40 -0.38
CA LYS A 21 3.66 4.78 1.04
C LYS A 21 4.77 5.76 1.47
N THR A 22 5.93 5.72 0.82
CA THR A 22 7.08 6.58 1.15
C THR A 22 7.20 7.83 0.28
N GLN A 23 6.57 7.85 -0.89
CA GLN A 23 6.74 8.91 -1.89
C GLN A 23 5.49 9.73 -2.16
N LEU A 24 4.30 9.27 -1.76
CA LEU A 24 3.09 10.06 -1.93
C LEU A 24 3.16 11.37 -1.13
N PRO A 25 2.57 12.46 -1.65
CA PRO A 25 2.50 13.73 -0.92
C PRO A 25 1.81 13.55 0.44
N SER A 26 2.24 14.31 1.45
CA SER A 26 1.60 14.31 2.78
C SER A 26 0.09 14.57 2.66
N GLY A 27 -0.71 13.90 3.49
CA GLY A 27 -2.17 13.90 3.40
C GLY A 27 -2.75 13.03 2.27
N SER A 28 -1.94 12.16 1.66
CA SER A 28 -2.43 11.13 0.74
C SER A 28 -2.87 9.85 1.47
N GLU A 29 -3.88 9.20 0.93
CA GLU A 29 -4.38 7.91 1.40
C GLU A 29 -4.02 6.82 0.39
N LEU A 30 -3.38 5.74 0.87
CA LEU A 30 -3.09 4.56 0.07
C LEU A 30 -4.06 3.43 0.45
N SER A 31 -4.81 2.93 -0.51
CA SER A 31 -5.71 1.78 -0.36
C SER A 31 -5.19 0.58 -1.14
N LEU A 32 -5.25 -0.60 -0.55
CA LEU A 32 -4.74 -1.83 -1.15
C LEU A 32 -5.88 -2.81 -1.38
N TYR A 33 -5.91 -3.43 -2.55
CA TYR A 33 -6.85 -4.49 -2.88
C TYR A 33 -6.17 -5.62 -3.64
N ASP A 34 -6.57 -6.85 -3.35
CA ASP A 34 -6.24 -8.04 -4.12
C ASP A 34 -7.34 -9.08 -3.90
N ILE A 35 -7.45 -10.03 -4.82
CA ILE A 35 -8.25 -11.23 -4.62
C ILE A 35 -7.62 -12.17 -3.58
N ALA A 36 -6.30 -12.07 -3.39
CA ALA A 36 -5.59 -12.84 -2.39
C ALA A 36 -6.01 -12.40 -0.97
N PRO A 37 -6.37 -13.34 -0.08
CA PRO A 37 -6.84 -13.01 1.27
C PRO A 37 -5.73 -12.45 2.18
N VAL A 38 -4.47 -12.48 1.74
CA VAL A 38 -3.30 -12.02 2.50
C VAL A 38 -3.06 -10.50 2.39
N THR A 39 -3.78 -9.80 1.51
CA THR A 39 -3.69 -8.34 1.34
C THR A 39 -3.76 -7.52 2.64
N PRO A 40 -4.59 -7.87 3.64
CA PRO A 40 -4.57 -7.19 4.93
C PRO A 40 -3.21 -7.21 5.61
N GLY A 41 -2.40 -8.27 5.44
CA GLY A 41 -1.04 -8.35 5.97
C GLY A 41 -0.12 -7.29 5.34
N VAL A 42 -0.20 -7.10 4.02
CA VAL A 42 0.56 -6.05 3.32
C VAL A 42 0.18 -4.67 3.85
N ALA A 43 -1.12 -4.42 4.08
CA ALA A 43 -1.58 -3.16 4.65
C ALA A 43 -1.06 -2.92 6.07
N VAL A 44 -1.04 -3.96 6.92
CA VAL A 44 -0.47 -3.89 8.27
C VAL A 44 1.02 -3.58 8.22
N ASP A 45 1.79 -4.28 7.38
CA ASP A 45 3.23 -4.05 7.24
C ASP A 45 3.54 -2.60 6.85
N LEU A 46 2.81 -2.03 5.88
CA LEU A 46 2.97 -0.65 5.47
C LEU A 46 2.50 0.36 6.52
N SER A 47 1.55 -0.01 7.40
CA SER A 47 1.05 0.88 8.45
C SER A 47 2.11 1.22 9.51
N HIS A 48 3.14 0.37 9.65
CA HIS A 48 4.27 0.63 10.54
C HIS A 48 5.19 1.76 10.06
N ILE A 49 5.08 2.17 8.79
CA ILE A 49 5.86 3.28 8.25
C ILE A 49 5.23 4.60 8.69
N PRO A 50 5.98 5.49 9.40
CA PRO A 50 5.47 6.77 9.86
C PRO A 50 4.88 7.58 8.70
N GLN A 51 3.77 8.26 8.95
CA GLN A 51 3.27 9.26 8.02
C GLN A 51 4.18 10.49 8.11
N MET A 52 4.74 10.91 6.96
CA MET A 52 5.46 12.17 6.82
C MET A 52 4.51 13.33 6.50
#